data_AF-A0A7W2I9M6-F1
#
_entry.id   AF-A0A7W2I9M6-F1
#
_cell.length_a   1.000
_cell.length_b   1.000
_cell.length_c   1.000
_cell.angle_alpha   90.00
_cell.angle_beta   90.00
_cell.angle_gamma   90.00
#
_symmetry.space_group_name_H-M   'P 1'
#
loop_
_entity.id
_entity.type
_entity.pdbx_description
1 polymer ?
#
loop_
_entity_poly.entity_id
_entity_poly.type
_entity_poly.pdbx_seq_one_letter_code
_entity_poly.pdbx_strand_id
1 'polypeptide(L)'
;MGALMRSYGRAWMSQLHGRMLLLSVIPFGLAVVLWAGLLYVGLQPLIDYLQALFVQYDGFSYSSNLLTALGLGMLKTVVVPMIAMLLLLPLMILTALVFIGVAAMPAIVRHVGQRRYGQLEHKHGGSLAGSALTALVGMAVFIGLWLLTLPLYAFPPLALVVQAVLWGWLTCRVMVYDALADHASAEERAEVLRRHRWPLLAIGVLSGLAGALPGMLWLGGTALSVVLFPFLAAASIWLYVVIFIFTGLWFAHYCLEALDRLRAAPPMRDISDINAAAN
;
A
#
# COMPACT_ATOMS: atom_id res chain seq x y z
N MET A 1 12.27 -11.86 -15.91
CA MET A 1 12.39 -10.40 -16.15
C MET A 1 11.45 -9.84 -17.22
N GLY A 2 11.33 -10.42 -18.42
CA GLY A 2 10.63 -9.77 -19.55
C GLY A 2 9.18 -9.32 -19.32
N ALA A 3 8.37 -10.07 -18.56
CA ALA A 3 6.98 -9.68 -18.23
C ALA A 3 6.89 -8.49 -17.26
N LEU A 4 7.87 -8.34 -16.35
CA LEU A 4 7.96 -7.21 -15.42
C LEU A 4 8.27 -5.90 -16.17
N MET A 5 9.27 -5.93 -17.04
CA MET A 5 9.65 -4.75 -17.83
C MET A 5 8.56 -4.33 -18.83
N ARG A 6 7.88 -5.30 -19.46
CA ARG A 6 6.75 -5.00 -20.37
C ARG A 6 5.52 -4.44 -19.65
N SER A 7 5.24 -4.88 -18.42
CA SER A 7 4.15 -4.30 -17.63
C SER A 7 4.50 -2.91 -17.11
N TYR A 8 5.75 -2.68 -16.69
CA TYR A 8 6.28 -1.36 -16.33
C TYR A 8 6.11 -0.33 -17.46
N GLY A 9 6.60 -0.65 -18.67
CA GLY A 9 6.52 0.26 -19.82
C GLY A 9 5.07 0.58 -20.23
N ARG A 10 4.15 -0.38 -20.07
CA ARG A 10 2.72 -0.17 -20.32
C ARG A 10 2.06 0.71 -19.27
N ALA A 11 2.36 0.49 -17.99
CA ALA A 11 1.87 1.34 -16.91
C ALA A 11 2.31 2.80 -17.10
N TRP A 12 3.55 3.01 -17.57
CA TRP A 12 4.11 4.33 -17.83
C TRP A 12 3.36 5.07 -18.96
N MET A 13 3.05 4.39 -20.07
CA MET A 13 2.26 4.97 -21.16
C MET A 13 0.80 5.24 -20.78
N SER A 14 0.20 4.36 -19.98
CA SER A 14 -1.19 4.53 -19.51
C SER A 14 -1.32 5.72 -18.56
N GLN A 15 -0.35 5.91 -17.65
CA GLN A 15 -0.35 7.00 -16.68
C GLN A 15 -0.32 8.40 -17.33
N LEU A 16 0.30 8.54 -18.51
CA LEU A 16 0.35 9.82 -19.23
C LEU A 16 -1.02 10.23 -19.81
N HIS A 17 -2.06 9.39 -19.74
CA HIS A 17 -3.41 9.83 -20.08
C HIS A 17 -3.97 10.74 -18.99
N GLY A 18 -4.25 12.01 -19.34
CA GLY A 18 -4.76 13.02 -18.40
C GLY A 18 -6.03 12.63 -17.63
N ARG A 19 -6.85 11.71 -18.16
CA ARG A 19 -8.04 11.20 -17.47
C ARG A 19 -7.70 10.34 -16.24
N MET A 20 -6.57 9.64 -16.24
CA MET A 20 -6.07 8.88 -15.07
C MET A 20 -5.49 9.81 -14.01
N LEU A 21 -4.76 10.85 -14.42
CA LEU A 21 -4.26 11.91 -13.54
C LEU A 21 -5.39 12.68 -12.85
N LEU A 22 -6.52 12.94 -13.53
CA LEU A 22 -7.68 13.57 -12.90
C LEU A 22 -8.39 12.65 -11.89
N LEU A 23 -8.41 11.35 -12.18
CA LEU A 23 -9.05 10.35 -11.31
C LEU A 23 -8.34 10.19 -9.96
N SER A 24 -7.08 10.61 -9.93
CA SER A 24 -6.19 10.61 -8.78
C SER A 24 -6.57 11.59 -7.66
N VAL A 25 -7.31 12.65 -8.03
CA VAL A 25 -7.72 13.73 -7.13
C VAL A 25 -8.81 13.26 -6.17
N ILE A 26 -9.65 12.30 -6.59
CA ILE A 26 -10.81 11.84 -5.82
C ILE A 26 -10.41 11.13 -4.52
N PRO A 27 -9.65 10.01 -4.52
CA PRO A 27 -9.27 9.32 -3.28
C PRO A 27 -8.43 10.22 -2.36
N PHE A 28 -7.60 11.09 -2.94
CA PHE A 28 -6.83 12.06 -2.19
C PHE A 28 -7.72 13.09 -1.49
N GLY A 29 -8.64 13.71 -2.23
CA GLY A 29 -9.59 14.68 -1.67
C GLY A 29 -10.46 14.09 -0.57
N LEU A 30 -10.94 12.86 -0.75
CA LEU A 30 -11.68 12.13 0.29
C LEU A 30 -10.83 11.93 1.55
N ALA A 31 -9.57 11.51 1.40
CA ALA A 31 -8.64 11.31 2.52
C ALA A 31 -8.38 12.63 3.26
N VAL A 32 -8.09 13.71 2.54
CA VAL A 32 -7.83 15.02 3.12
C VAL A 32 -9.03 15.56 3.87
N VAL A 33 -10.23 15.52 3.28
CA VAL A 33 -11.46 16.01 3.92
C VAL A 33 -11.76 15.21 5.19
N LEU A 34 -11.69 13.88 5.11
CA LEU A 34 -11.94 13.01 6.25
C LEU A 34 -10.94 13.30 7.39
N TRP A 35 -9.64 13.26 7.10
CA TRP A 35 -8.61 13.39 8.12
C TRP A 35 -8.47 14.82 8.64
N ALA A 36 -8.69 15.84 7.82
CA ALA A 36 -8.76 17.22 8.31
C ALA A 36 -9.89 17.37 9.33
N GLY A 37 -11.08 16.82 9.04
CA GLY A 37 -12.20 16.82 9.98
C GLY A 37 -11.88 16.04 11.26
N LEU A 38 -11.40 14.79 11.14
CA LEU A 38 -11.08 13.94 12.28
C LEU A 38 -9.97 14.50 13.17
N LEU A 39 -8.90 15.04 12.59
CA LEU A 39 -7.81 15.64 13.36
C LEU A 39 -8.25 16.96 14.00
N TYR A 40 -9.03 17.78 13.30
CA TYR A 40 -9.54 19.03 13.85
C TYR A 40 -10.36 18.81 15.13
N VAL A 41 -11.21 17.78 15.17
CA VAL A 41 -12.06 17.50 16.34
C VAL A 41 -11.45 16.52 17.34
N GLY A 42 -10.67 15.55 16.87
CA GLY A 42 -10.27 14.37 17.64
C GLY A 42 -8.81 14.36 18.08
N LEU A 43 -7.94 15.21 17.51
CA LEU A 43 -6.52 15.19 17.85
C LEU A 43 -6.27 15.61 19.31
N GLN A 44 -6.84 16.74 19.74
CA GLN A 44 -6.66 17.22 21.11
C GLN A 44 -7.26 16.23 22.14
N PRO A 45 -8.52 15.75 22.00
CA PRO A 45 -9.06 14.74 22.91
C PRO A 45 -8.23 13.45 22.97
N LEU A 46 -7.66 13.00 21.85
CA LEU A 46 -6.80 11.82 21.83
C LEU A 46 -5.52 12.04 22.64
N ILE A 47 -4.88 13.21 22.48
CA ILE A 47 -3.67 13.56 23.24
C ILE A 47 -4.00 13.65 24.73
N ASP A 48 -5.09 14.32 25.09
CA ASP A 48 -5.52 14.47 26.49
C ASP A 48 -5.80 13.10 27.13
N TYR A 49 -6.45 12.20 26.39
CA TYR A 49 -6.70 10.82 26.83
C TYR A 49 -5.41 10.03 27.04
N LEU A 50 -4.49 10.07 26.07
CA LEU A 50 -3.19 9.39 26.21
C LEU A 50 -2.36 9.99 27.35
N GLN A 51 -2.44 11.30 27.57
CA GLN A 51 -1.79 11.97 28.68
C GLN A 51 -2.35 11.50 30.03
N ALA A 52 -3.66 11.36 30.15
CA ALA A 52 -4.30 10.80 31.34
C ALA A 52 -3.84 9.36 31.62
N LEU A 53 -3.73 8.51 30.59
CA LEU A 53 -3.18 7.15 30.73
C LEU A 53 -1.72 7.17 31.20
N PHE A 54 -0.90 8.06 30.65
CA PHE A 54 0.49 8.21 31.08
C PHE A 54 0.62 8.61 32.54
N VAL A 55 -0.27 9.48 33.03
CA VAL A 55 -0.31 9.84 34.46
C VAL A 55 -0.77 8.66 35.32
N GLN A 56 -1.82 7.94 34.89
CA GLN A 56 -2.41 6.84 35.65
C GLN A 56 -1.44 5.65 35.83
N TYR A 57 -0.66 5.32 34.81
CA TYR A 57 0.23 4.15 34.81
C TYR A 57 1.71 4.50 34.99
N ASP A 58 2.01 5.71 35.47
CA ASP A 58 3.38 6.25 35.64
C ASP A 58 4.25 6.15 34.36
N GLY A 59 3.61 6.27 33.19
CA GLY A 59 4.25 6.14 31.90
C GLY A 59 5.35 7.18 31.65
N PHE A 60 5.26 8.36 32.27
CA PHE A 60 6.29 9.39 32.17
C PHE A 60 7.61 8.97 32.82
N SER A 61 7.58 8.26 33.95
CA SER A 61 8.78 7.76 34.62
C SER A 61 9.49 6.73 33.76
N TYR A 62 8.77 5.70 33.30
CA TYR A 62 9.33 4.64 32.44
C TYR A 62 9.88 5.18 31.12
N SER A 63 9.10 5.99 30.41
CA SER A 63 9.51 6.56 29.12
C SER A 63 10.68 7.54 29.26
N SER A 64 10.70 8.37 30.31
CA SER A 64 11.80 9.30 30.55
C SER A 64 13.11 8.58 30.86
N ASN A 65 13.07 7.51 31.64
CA ASN A 65 14.26 6.71 31.97
C ASN A 65 14.84 6.06 30.72
N LEU A 66 13.99 5.44 29.89
CA LEU A 66 14.40 4.82 28.63
C LEU A 66 14.97 5.85 27.64
N LEU A 67 14.28 6.99 27.44
CA LEU A 67 14.74 8.04 26.53
C LEU A 67 16.06 8.66 26.99
N THR A 68 16.28 8.80 28.30
CA THR A 68 17.56 9.29 28.83
C THR A 68 18.68 8.29 28.58
N ALA A 69 18.42 7.00 28.79
CA ALA A 69 19.39 5.94 28.54
C ALA A 69 19.83 5.86 27.06
N LEU A 70 18.93 6.21 26.13
CA LEU A 70 19.20 6.27 24.69
C LEU A 70 19.77 7.63 24.22
N GLY A 71 19.97 8.60 25.12
CA GLY A 71 20.43 9.95 24.77
C GLY A 71 19.38 10.85 24.11
N LEU A 72 18.10 10.44 24.11
CA LEU A 72 16.97 11.12 23.46
C LEU A 72 16.14 11.97 24.44
N GLY A 73 16.78 12.57 25.44
CA GLY A 73 16.10 13.31 26.51
C GLY A 73 15.21 14.46 26.03
N MET A 74 15.49 15.04 24.85
CA MET A 74 14.69 16.09 24.23
C MET A 74 13.28 15.63 23.83
N LEU A 75 13.06 14.33 23.62
CA LEU A 75 11.76 13.80 23.17
C LEU A 75 10.76 13.61 24.32
N LYS A 76 11.19 13.76 25.58
CA LYS A 76 10.32 13.56 26.76
C LYS A 76 9.08 14.45 26.74
N THR A 77 9.22 15.68 26.28
CA THR A 77 8.12 16.67 26.22
C THR A 77 7.10 16.37 25.13
N VAL A 78 7.46 15.55 24.14
CA VAL A 78 6.62 15.24 22.97
C VAL A 78 6.25 13.75 22.89
N VAL A 79 6.56 12.95 23.91
CA VAL A 79 6.34 11.49 23.87
C VAL A 79 4.86 11.13 23.66
N VAL A 80 3.95 11.85 24.33
CA VAL A 80 2.50 11.62 24.21
C VAL A 80 1.98 12.01 22.82
N PRO A 81 2.24 13.23 22.30
CA PRO A 81 1.93 13.57 20.90
C PRO A 81 2.54 12.60 19.88
N MET A 82 3.77 12.13 20.08
CA MET A 82 4.41 11.17 19.19
C MET A 82 3.67 9.83 19.15
N ILE A 83 3.21 9.33 20.31
CA ILE A 83 2.42 8.11 20.39
C ILE A 83 1.06 8.31 19.71
N ALA A 84 0.41 9.46 19.90
CA ALA A 84 -0.83 9.79 19.21
C ALA A 84 -0.63 9.72 17.68
N MET A 85 0.43 10.35 17.18
CA MET A 85 0.77 10.29 15.75
C MET A 85 1.08 8.88 15.27
N LEU A 86 1.81 8.08 16.06
CA LEU A 86 2.13 6.70 15.75
C LEU A 86 0.88 5.82 15.65
N LEU A 87 -0.15 6.07 16.47
CA LEU A 87 -1.44 5.39 16.42
C LEU A 87 -2.29 5.81 15.23
N LEU A 88 -2.27 7.11 14.88
CA LEU A 88 -3.05 7.66 13.78
C LEU A 88 -2.48 7.24 12.42
N LEU A 89 -1.16 7.19 12.28
CA LEU A 89 -0.47 6.88 11.02
C LEU A 89 -0.95 5.58 10.33
N PRO A 90 -1.00 4.40 10.97
CA PRO A 90 -1.49 3.17 10.32
C PRO A 90 -2.97 3.27 9.95
N LEU A 91 -3.78 4.01 10.72
CA LEU A 91 -5.18 4.24 10.41
C LEU A 91 -5.33 5.14 9.17
N MET A 92 -4.48 6.17 9.03
CA MET A 92 -4.42 7.01 7.84
C MET A 92 -4.06 6.20 6.60
N ILE A 93 -3.10 5.29 6.72
CA ILE A 93 -2.67 4.43 5.62
C ILE A 93 -3.79 3.45 5.26
N LEU A 94 -4.41 2.81 6.26
CA LEU A 94 -5.50 1.88 6.04
C LEU A 94 -6.67 2.55 5.30
N THR A 95 -7.10 3.73 5.76
CA THR A 95 -8.18 4.50 5.12
C THR A 95 -7.81 4.93 3.70
N ALA A 96 -6.56 5.34 3.45
CA ALA A 96 -6.08 5.64 2.11
C ALA A 96 -6.13 4.41 1.18
N LEU A 97 -5.68 3.24 1.65
CA LEU A 97 -5.77 2.00 0.89
C LEU A 97 -7.22 1.66 0.53
N VAL A 98 -8.15 1.80 1.48
CA VAL A 98 -9.58 1.58 1.25
C VAL A 98 -10.13 2.57 0.22
N PHE A 99 -9.83 3.87 0.34
CA PHE A 99 -10.30 4.86 -0.62
C PHE A 99 -9.79 4.63 -2.02
N ILE A 100 -8.56 4.14 -2.16
CA ILE A 100 -8.00 3.81 -3.47
C ILE A 100 -8.67 2.56 -4.04
N GLY A 101 -8.83 1.51 -3.24
CA GLY A 101 -9.54 0.30 -3.65
C GLY A 101 -10.98 0.58 -4.10
N VAL A 102 -11.66 1.53 -3.43
CA VAL A 102 -13.05 1.91 -3.74
C VAL A 102 -13.16 2.90 -4.90
N ALA A 103 -12.30 3.93 -4.97
CA ALA A 103 -12.46 5.04 -5.91
C ALA A 103 -11.57 4.94 -7.15
N ALA A 104 -10.32 4.47 -7.02
CA ALA A 104 -9.36 4.49 -8.12
C ALA A 104 -9.28 3.15 -8.85
N MET A 105 -9.26 2.02 -8.13
CA MET A 105 -9.08 0.70 -8.75
C MET A 105 -10.16 0.32 -9.75
N PRO A 106 -11.47 0.55 -9.51
CA PRO A 106 -12.50 0.19 -10.49
C PRO A 106 -12.30 0.91 -11.83
N ALA A 107 -11.87 2.17 -11.79
CA ALA A 107 -11.59 2.95 -12.99
C ALA A 107 -10.29 2.50 -13.70
N ILE A 108 -9.25 2.17 -12.93
CA ILE A 108 -7.99 1.61 -13.47
C ILE A 108 -8.28 0.28 -14.17
N VAL A 109 -8.97 -0.63 -13.49
CA VAL A 109 -9.33 -1.95 -14.00
C VAL A 109 -10.25 -1.84 -15.22
N ARG A 110 -11.26 -0.97 -15.19
CA ARG A 110 -12.10 -0.70 -16.37
C ARG A 110 -11.30 -0.17 -17.56
N HIS A 111 -10.37 0.75 -17.33
CA HIS A 111 -9.55 1.30 -18.41
C HIS A 111 -8.61 0.25 -19.03
N VAL A 112 -7.95 -0.56 -18.19
CA VAL A 112 -7.03 -1.61 -18.65
C VAL A 112 -7.81 -2.76 -19.31
N GLY A 113 -8.93 -3.16 -18.70
CA GLY A 113 -9.83 -4.21 -19.17
C GLY A 113 -10.38 -3.91 -20.56
N GLN A 114 -11.00 -2.73 -20.74
CA GLN A 114 -11.64 -2.35 -22.01
C GLN A 114 -10.67 -2.25 -23.19
N ARG A 115 -9.42 -1.83 -22.96
CA ARG A 115 -8.45 -1.61 -24.05
C ARG A 115 -7.73 -2.87 -24.52
N ARG A 116 -7.55 -3.88 -23.66
CA ARG A 116 -6.61 -4.98 -23.95
C ARG A 116 -7.05 -6.36 -23.50
N TYR A 117 -8.01 -6.43 -22.59
CA TYR A 117 -8.51 -7.67 -22.00
C TYR A 117 -10.03 -7.78 -22.11
N GLY A 118 -10.64 -7.10 -23.09
CA GLY A 118 -12.10 -7.03 -23.24
C GLY A 118 -12.79 -8.37 -23.53
N GLN A 119 -12.02 -9.43 -23.75
CA GLN A 119 -12.52 -10.81 -23.90
C GLN A 119 -12.43 -11.64 -22.61
N LEU A 120 -11.81 -11.13 -21.53
CA LEU A 120 -11.81 -11.84 -20.25
C LEU A 120 -13.17 -11.71 -19.58
N GLU A 121 -13.77 -12.86 -19.28
CA GLU A 121 -15.04 -12.94 -18.56
C GLU A 121 -14.91 -12.34 -17.15
N HIS A 122 -15.86 -11.45 -16.82
CA HIS A 122 -16.00 -10.83 -15.51
C HIS A 122 -16.66 -11.80 -14.52
N LYS A 123 -15.87 -12.51 -13.72
CA LYS A 123 -16.38 -13.43 -12.70
C LYS A 123 -16.82 -12.76 -11.39
N HIS A 124 -16.59 -11.45 -11.22
CA HIS A 124 -17.01 -10.67 -10.03
C HIS A 124 -16.69 -11.37 -8.68
N GLY A 125 -15.54 -12.04 -8.57
CA GLY A 125 -15.16 -12.83 -7.39
C GLY A 125 -14.66 -12.00 -6.21
N GLY A 126 -14.71 -10.67 -6.29
CA GLY A 126 -14.36 -9.74 -5.23
C GLY A 126 -15.47 -8.70 -4.98
N SER A 127 -15.42 -8.08 -3.80
CA SER A 127 -16.35 -7.02 -3.41
C SER A 127 -15.60 -5.87 -2.73
N LEU A 128 -16.21 -4.69 -2.69
CA LEU A 128 -15.64 -3.53 -1.98
C LEU A 128 -15.42 -3.84 -0.49
N ALA A 129 -16.35 -4.58 0.13
CA ALA A 129 -16.20 -5.04 1.51
C ALA A 129 -15.03 -6.02 1.66
N GLY A 130 -14.81 -6.89 0.67
CA GLY A 130 -13.67 -7.80 0.67
C GLY A 130 -12.33 -7.10 0.44
N SER A 131 -12.30 -6.00 -0.33
CA SER A 131 -11.12 -5.13 -0.47
C SER A 131 -10.78 -4.47 0.87
N ALA A 132 -11.78 -3.88 1.53
CA ALA A 132 -11.60 -3.29 2.85
C ALA A 132 -11.14 -4.31 3.91
N LEU A 133 -11.73 -5.51 3.91
CA LEU A 133 -11.31 -6.60 4.79
C LEU A 133 -9.87 -7.05 4.50
N THR A 134 -9.49 -7.15 3.22
CA THR A 134 -8.13 -7.50 2.81
C THR A 134 -7.13 -6.44 3.27
N ALA A 135 -7.46 -5.16 3.15
CA ALA A 135 -6.65 -4.06 3.65
C ALA A 135 -6.54 -4.09 5.18
N LEU A 136 -7.65 -4.34 5.89
CA LEU A 136 -7.68 -4.42 7.35
C LEU A 136 -6.84 -5.58 7.89
N VAL A 137 -7.05 -6.80 7.36
CA VAL A 137 -6.27 -7.99 7.74
C VAL A 137 -4.80 -7.80 7.37
N GLY A 138 -4.52 -7.27 6.18
CA GLY A 138 -3.16 -6.96 5.74
C GLY A 138 -2.47 -5.98 6.68
N MET A 139 -3.16 -4.91 7.09
CA MET A 139 -2.64 -3.92 8.03
C MET A 139 -2.42 -4.52 9.43
N ALA A 140 -3.34 -5.36 9.93
CA ALA A 140 -3.16 -6.04 11.21
C ALA A 140 -1.93 -6.95 11.23
N VAL A 141 -1.73 -7.73 10.15
CA VAL A 141 -0.53 -8.56 9.97
C VAL A 141 0.73 -7.69 9.86
N PHE A 142 0.66 -6.58 9.12
CA PHE A 142 1.77 -5.63 9.00
C PHE A 142 2.17 -5.08 10.37
N ILE A 143 1.21 -4.63 11.19
CA ILE A 143 1.48 -4.11 12.53
C ILE A 143 2.12 -5.19 13.41
N GLY A 144 1.56 -6.41 13.41
CA GLY A 144 2.12 -7.53 14.19
C GLY A 144 3.56 -7.86 13.80
N LEU A 145 3.85 -7.93 12.50
CA LEU A 145 5.20 -8.16 12.00
C LEU A 145 6.13 -6.97 12.27
N TRP A 146 5.64 -5.74 12.12
CA TRP A 146 6.42 -4.53 12.38
C TRP A 146 6.86 -4.48 13.85
N LEU A 147 5.96 -4.76 14.79
CA LEU A 147 6.27 -4.87 16.22
C LEU A 147 7.32 -5.95 16.50
N LEU A 148 7.20 -7.12 15.86
CA LEU A 148 8.19 -8.20 15.96
C LEU A 148 9.57 -7.78 15.42
N THR A 149 9.59 -6.86 14.46
CA THR A 149 10.84 -6.38 13.84
C THR A 149 11.47 -5.18 14.55
N LEU A 150 10.84 -4.63 15.60
CA LEU A 150 11.43 -3.54 16.39
C LEU A 150 12.85 -3.85 16.91
N PRO A 151 13.18 -5.05 17.40
CA PRO A 151 14.55 -5.38 17.81
C PRO A 151 15.58 -5.29 16.67
N LEU A 152 15.15 -5.49 15.42
CA LEU A 152 16.05 -5.43 14.26
C LEU A 152 16.52 -3.99 13.98
N TYR A 153 15.87 -2.96 14.51
CA TYR A 153 16.31 -1.56 14.38
C TYR A 153 17.67 -1.30 15.03
N ALA A 154 18.15 -2.18 15.92
CA ALA A 154 19.52 -2.15 16.42
C ALA A 154 20.56 -2.35 15.30
N PHE A 155 20.17 -2.97 14.18
CA PHE A 155 21.00 -3.11 12.99
C PHE A 155 20.29 -2.45 11.78
N PRO A 156 20.51 -1.14 11.55
CA PRO A 156 19.76 -0.34 10.59
C PRO A 156 19.66 -0.92 9.16
N PRO A 157 20.71 -1.51 8.56
CA PRO A 157 20.62 -2.07 7.21
C PRO A 157 19.56 -3.17 7.08
N LEU A 158 19.47 -4.07 8.07
CA LEU A 158 18.48 -5.14 8.05
C LEU A 158 17.08 -4.60 8.31
N ALA A 159 16.94 -3.64 9.24
CA ALA A 159 15.66 -3.00 9.50
C ALA A 159 15.08 -2.34 8.25
N LEU A 160 15.91 -1.64 7.46
CA LEU A 160 15.49 -1.02 6.19
C LEU A 160 15.01 -2.06 5.17
N VAL A 161 15.73 -3.17 5.02
CA VAL A 161 15.35 -4.25 4.10
C VAL A 161 14.02 -4.87 4.52
N VAL A 162 13.86 -5.20 5.82
CA VAL A 162 12.63 -5.79 6.33
C VAL A 162 11.46 -4.82 6.19
N GLN A 163 11.67 -3.54 6.47
CA GLN A 163 10.64 -2.52 6.33
C GLN A 163 10.19 -2.39 4.86
N ALA A 164 11.12 -2.37 3.91
CA ALA A 164 10.80 -2.32 2.48
C ALA A 164 10.00 -3.56 2.04
N VAL A 165 10.37 -4.74 2.54
CA VAL A 165 9.68 -6.01 2.26
C VAL A 165 8.28 -6.03 2.87
N LEU A 166 8.10 -5.58 4.12
CA LEU A 166 6.79 -5.50 4.77
C LEU A 166 5.84 -4.55 4.01
N TRP A 167 6.33 -3.37 3.62
CA TRP A 167 5.57 -2.42 2.79
C TRP A 167 5.20 -3.00 1.43
N GLY A 168 6.16 -3.62 0.77
CA GLY A 168 5.93 -4.26 -0.52
C GLY A 168 4.92 -5.41 -0.42
N TRP A 169 4.98 -6.20 0.65
CA TRP A 169 4.05 -7.30 0.92
C TRP A 169 2.62 -6.79 1.14
N LEU A 170 2.44 -5.75 1.97
CA LEU A 170 1.12 -5.15 2.23
C LEU A 170 0.52 -4.60 0.94
N THR A 171 1.31 -3.82 0.20
CA THR A 171 0.90 -3.23 -1.10
C THR A 171 0.51 -4.33 -2.08
N CYS A 172 1.33 -5.38 -2.19
CA CYS A 172 1.06 -6.53 -3.05
C CYS A 172 -0.29 -7.20 -2.71
N ARG A 173 -0.56 -7.47 -1.44
CA ARG A 173 -1.80 -8.14 -1.00
C ARG A 173 -3.04 -7.33 -1.37
N VAL A 174 -3.03 -6.03 -1.10
CA VAL A 174 -4.17 -5.14 -1.41
C VAL A 174 -4.34 -4.97 -2.91
N MET A 175 -3.26 -4.61 -3.62
CA MET A 175 -3.32 -4.33 -5.07
C MET A 175 -3.71 -5.55 -5.90
N VAL A 176 -3.25 -6.75 -5.54
CA VAL A 176 -3.64 -7.98 -6.25
C VAL A 176 -5.11 -8.30 -6.05
N TYR A 177 -5.63 -8.12 -4.82
CA TYR A 177 -7.05 -8.30 -4.56
C TYR A 177 -7.89 -7.34 -5.41
N ASP A 178 -7.55 -6.05 -5.36
CA ASP A 178 -8.29 -5.00 -6.06
C ASP A 178 -8.21 -5.16 -7.59
N ALA A 179 -7.04 -5.50 -8.13
CA ALA A 179 -6.85 -5.69 -9.57
C ALA A 179 -7.62 -6.88 -10.14
N LEU A 180 -7.80 -7.94 -9.35
CA LEU A 180 -8.43 -9.18 -9.80
C LEU A 180 -9.88 -9.33 -9.34
N ALA A 181 -10.39 -8.46 -8.46
CA ALA A 181 -11.73 -8.55 -7.88
C ALA A 181 -12.85 -8.70 -8.92
N ASP A 182 -12.78 -7.94 -10.01
CA ASP A 182 -13.84 -7.93 -11.04
C ASP A 182 -13.71 -9.10 -12.04
N HIS A 183 -12.51 -9.65 -12.20
CA HIS A 183 -12.21 -10.58 -13.30
C HIS A 183 -12.00 -12.02 -12.85
N ALA A 184 -11.48 -12.27 -11.65
CA ALA A 184 -11.08 -13.61 -11.19
C ALA A 184 -11.99 -14.15 -10.09
N SER A 185 -12.18 -15.48 -10.05
CA SER A 185 -12.76 -16.17 -8.89
C SER A 185 -11.79 -16.16 -7.70
N ALA A 186 -12.29 -16.45 -6.49
CA ALA A 186 -11.44 -16.49 -5.28
C ALA A 186 -10.28 -17.50 -5.41
N GLU A 187 -10.53 -18.65 -6.05
CA GLU A 187 -9.55 -19.70 -6.32
C GLU A 187 -8.50 -19.26 -7.34
N GLU A 188 -8.94 -18.64 -8.46
CA GLU A 188 -8.03 -18.12 -9.48
C GLU A 188 -7.10 -17.04 -8.89
N ARG A 189 -7.62 -16.15 -8.03
CA ARG A 189 -6.80 -15.15 -7.34
C ARG A 189 -5.75 -15.79 -6.43
N ALA A 190 -6.14 -16.78 -5.64
CA ALA A 190 -5.23 -17.48 -4.75
C ALA A 190 -4.11 -18.18 -5.54
N GLU A 191 -4.45 -18.78 -6.68
CA GLU A 191 -3.49 -19.45 -7.54
C GLU A 191 -2.53 -18.49 -8.23
N VAL A 192 -3.01 -17.35 -8.73
CA VAL A 192 -2.15 -16.29 -9.29
C VAL A 192 -1.17 -15.79 -8.23
N LEU A 193 -1.64 -15.52 -7.02
CA LEU A 193 -0.79 -15.07 -5.92
C LEU A 193 0.25 -16.12 -5.54
N ARG A 194 -0.12 -17.41 -5.53
CA ARG A 194 0.79 -18.53 -5.23
C ARG A 194 1.87 -18.68 -6.29
N ARG A 195 1.50 -18.68 -7.58
CA ARG A 195 2.45 -18.83 -8.71
C ARG A 195 3.37 -17.63 -8.88
N HIS A 196 2.88 -16.41 -8.63
CA HIS A 196 3.59 -15.17 -8.91
C HIS A 196 4.02 -14.38 -7.66
N ARG A 197 4.11 -15.02 -6.49
CA ARG A 197 4.45 -14.37 -5.21
C ARG A 197 5.70 -13.50 -5.24
N TRP A 198 6.78 -13.96 -5.86
CA TRP A 198 8.06 -13.24 -5.89
C TRP A 198 8.03 -12.05 -6.86
N PRO A 199 7.58 -12.19 -8.11
CA PRO A 199 7.37 -11.03 -8.98
C PRO A 199 6.45 -9.97 -8.39
N LEU A 200 5.31 -10.38 -7.80
CA LEU A 200 4.35 -9.46 -7.21
C LEU A 200 4.92 -8.73 -5.99
N LEU A 201 5.68 -9.44 -5.14
CA LEU A 201 6.41 -8.82 -4.04
C LEU A 201 7.45 -7.82 -4.56
N ALA A 202 8.21 -8.14 -5.62
CA ALA A 202 9.19 -7.23 -6.18
C ALA A 202 8.54 -5.94 -6.72
N ILE A 203 7.39 -6.04 -7.42
CA ILE A 203 6.61 -4.86 -7.85
C ILE A 203 6.20 -4.03 -6.62
N GLY A 204 5.71 -4.69 -5.57
CA GLY A 204 5.30 -4.05 -4.32
C GLY A 204 6.46 -3.33 -3.64
N VAL A 205 7.62 -3.96 -3.50
CA VAL A 205 8.81 -3.38 -2.86
C VAL A 205 9.33 -2.19 -3.67
N LEU A 206 9.45 -2.34 -5.00
CA LEU A 206 9.89 -1.24 -5.87
C LEU A 206 8.92 -0.06 -5.84
N SER A 207 7.61 -0.34 -5.81
CA SER A 207 6.58 0.68 -5.65
C SER A 207 6.62 1.36 -4.29
N GLY A 208 6.81 0.59 -3.21
CA GLY A 208 6.96 1.13 -1.86
C GLY A 208 8.20 2.01 -1.72
N LEU A 209 9.33 1.60 -2.31
CA LEU A 209 10.55 2.41 -2.37
C LEU A 209 10.35 3.67 -3.20
N ALA A 210 9.64 3.59 -4.34
CA ALA A 210 9.27 4.76 -5.11
C ALA A 210 8.41 5.73 -4.28
N GLY A 211 7.50 5.19 -3.45
CA GLY A 211 6.70 5.98 -2.51
C GLY A 211 7.50 6.79 -1.48
N ALA A 212 8.81 6.51 -1.29
CA ALA A 212 9.70 7.32 -0.47
C ALA A 212 10.27 8.54 -1.21
N LEU A 213 10.27 8.55 -2.55
CA LEU A 213 10.82 9.65 -3.37
C LEU A 213 10.16 11.01 -3.09
N PRO A 214 8.83 11.12 -2.93
CA PRO A 214 8.22 12.40 -2.60
C PRO A 214 8.69 12.94 -1.24
N GLY A 215 8.94 12.07 -0.25
CA GLY A 215 9.51 12.46 1.05
C GLY A 215 10.91 13.06 0.93
N MET A 216 11.71 12.61 -0.04
CA MET A 216 13.01 13.21 -0.33
C MET A 216 12.88 14.64 -0.89
N LEU A 217 11.80 14.95 -1.64
CA LEU A 217 11.52 16.32 -2.08
C LEU A 217 11.21 17.26 -0.90
N TRP A 218 10.56 16.77 0.15
CA TRP A 218 10.35 17.56 1.38
C TRP A 218 11.68 17.89 2.05
N LEU A 219 12.56 16.90 2.21
CA LEU A 219 13.88 17.08 2.82
C LEU A 219 14.82 17.95 1.95
N GLY A 220 14.75 17.81 0.63
CA GLY A 220 15.50 18.66 -0.30
C GLY A 220 14.96 20.08 -0.35
N GLY A 221 13.65 20.26 -0.23
CA GLY A 221 13.01 21.58 -0.28
C GLY A 221 13.31 22.47 0.92
N THR A 222 13.41 21.88 2.12
CA THR A 222 13.85 22.62 3.32
C THR A 222 15.30 23.09 3.21
N ALA A 223 16.14 22.38 2.45
CA ALA A 223 17.53 22.76 2.19
C ALA A 223 17.67 23.79 1.04
N LEU A 224 16.80 23.76 0.02
CA LEU A 224 16.96 24.59 -1.18
C LEU A 224 16.33 26.00 -1.07
N SER A 225 15.15 26.19 -0.45
CA SER A 225 14.55 27.51 -0.17
C SER A 225 13.15 27.41 0.46
N VAL A 226 12.90 28.15 1.55
CA VAL A 226 11.56 28.29 2.17
C VAL A 226 10.53 28.89 1.20
N VAL A 227 10.96 29.72 0.24
CA VAL A 227 10.07 30.39 -0.73
C VAL A 227 9.50 29.39 -1.75
N LEU A 228 10.30 28.39 -2.15
CA LEU A 228 9.85 27.36 -3.10
C LEU A 228 9.06 26.25 -2.40
N PHE A 229 9.04 26.22 -1.07
CA PHE A 229 8.43 25.16 -0.28
C PHE A 229 6.96 24.88 -0.64
N PRO A 230 6.07 25.87 -0.85
CA PRO A 230 4.68 25.59 -1.26
C PRO A 230 4.59 24.86 -2.60
N PHE A 231 5.44 25.22 -3.56
CA PHE A 231 5.48 24.57 -4.88
C PHE A 231 6.09 23.17 -4.79
N LEU A 232 7.14 22.97 -3.98
CA LEU A 232 7.74 21.65 -3.75
C LEU A 232 6.79 20.72 -2.98
N ALA A 233 6.07 21.23 -1.99
CA ALA A 233 5.06 20.47 -1.27
C ALA A 233 3.93 20.03 -2.21
N ALA A 234 3.41 20.95 -3.05
CA ALA A 234 2.42 20.60 -4.07
C ALA A 234 2.95 19.57 -5.07
N ALA A 235 4.18 19.73 -5.55
CA ALA A 235 4.83 18.78 -6.45
C ALA A 235 5.05 17.40 -5.80
N SER A 236 5.42 17.37 -4.52
CA SER A 236 5.59 16.13 -3.75
C SER A 236 4.25 15.41 -3.55
N ILE A 237 3.20 16.14 -3.16
CA ILE A 237 1.85 15.59 -3.05
C ILE A 237 1.39 15.02 -4.40
N TRP A 238 1.61 15.75 -5.49
CA TRP A 238 1.29 15.27 -6.82
C TRP A 238 2.10 14.01 -7.19
N LEU A 239 3.39 13.97 -6.86
CA LEU A 239 4.25 12.82 -7.11
C LEU A 239 3.78 11.57 -6.35
N TYR A 240 3.33 11.70 -5.09
CA TYR A 240 2.73 10.58 -4.33
C TYR A 240 1.60 9.93 -5.11
N VAL A 241 0.70 10.77 -5.61
CA VAL A 241 -0.50 10.34 -6.31
C VAL A 241 -0.18 9.69 -7.66
N VAL A 242 0.78 10.26 -8.39
CA VAL A 242 1.30 9.72 -9.65
C VAL A 242 1.92 8.33 -9.44
N ILE A 243 2.77 8.17 -8.42
CA ILE A 243 3.38 6.88 -8.07
C ILE A 243 2.31 5.86 -7.69
N PHE A 244 1.29 6.29 -6.94
CA PHE A 244 0.23 5.38 -6.53
C PHE A 244 -0.55 4.82 -7.73
N ILE A 245 -0.94 5.69 -8.68
CA ILE A 245 -1.62 5.25 -9.91
C ILE A 245 -0.71 4.33 -10.73
N PHE A 246 0.58 4.68 -10.85
CA PHE A 246 1.56 3.86 -11.54
C PHE A 246 1.55 2.43 -10.99
N THR A 247 1.65 2.31 -9.67
CA THR A 247 1.66 1.04 -8.96
C THR A 247 0.38 0.26 -9.23
N GLY A 248 -0.79 0.89 -9.14
CA GLY A 248 -2.07 0.27 -9.47
C GLY A 248 -2.14 -0.27 -10.90
N LEU A 249 -1.71 0.52 -11.88
CA LEU A 249 -1.62 0.11 -13.29
C LEU A 249 -0.65 -1.05 -13.50
N TRP A 250 0.51 -1.02 -12.84
CA TRP A 250 1.51 -2.06 -12.95
C TRP A 250 0.98 -3.39 -12.42
N PHE A 251 0.36 -3.38 -11.23
CA PHE A 251 -0.31 -4.55 -10.68
C PHE A 251 -1.44 -5.03 -11.59
N ALA A 252 -2.31 -4.14 -12.07
CA ALA A 252 -3.41 -4.51 -12.97
C ALA A 252 -2.92 -5.19 -14.25
N HIS A 253 -1.94 -4.60 -14.96
CA HIS A 253 -1.38 -5.20 -16.17
C HIS A 253 -0.71 -6.55 -15.92
N TYR A 254 0.01 -6.70 -14.81
CA TYR A 254 0.68 -7.95 -14.47
C TYR A 254 -0.32 -9.05 -14.08
N CYS A 255 -1.27 -8.72 -13.21
CA CYS A 255 -2.28 -9.65 -12.70
C CYS A 255 -3.23 -10.12 -13.79
N LEU A 256 -3.71 -9.22 -14.65
CA LEU A 256 -4.61 -9.60 -15.75
C LEU A 256 -3.89 -10.46 -16.79
N GLU A 257 -2.61 -10.17 -17.11
CA GLU A 257 -1.82 -11.05 -17.98
C GLU A 257 -1.56 -12.43 -17.36
N ALA A 258 -1.34 -12.49 -16.05
CA ALA A 258 -1.16 -13.76 -15.33
C ALA A 258 -2.47 -14.57 -15.30
N LEU A 259 -3.61 -13.91 -15.10
CA LEU A 259 -4.94 -14.54 -15.12
C LEU A 259 -5.28 -15.10 -16.51
N ASP A 260 -5.03 -14.30 -17.55
CA ASP A 260 -5.27 -14.71 -18.94
C ASP A 260 -4.47 -15.99 -19.28
N ARG A 261 -3.19 -16.02 -18.89
CA ARG A 261 -2.34 -17.22 -19.04
C ARG A 261 -2.81 -18.40 -18.20
N LEU A 262 -3.35 -18.15 -17.01
CA LEU A 262 -3.88 -19.20 -16.14
C LEU A 262 -5.09 -19.88 -16.81
N ARG A 263 -5.98 -19.11 -17.43
CA ARG A 263 -7.17 -19.61 -18.14
C ARG A 263 -6.85 -20.22 -19.50
N ALA A 264 -5.81 -19.73 -20.17
CA ALA A 264 -5.33 -20.31 -21.44
C ALA A 264 -4.53 -21.61 -21.25
N ALA A 265 -4.08 -21.91 -20.02
CA ALA A 265 -3.43 -23.17 -19.72
C ALA A 265 -4.47 -24.32 -19.73
N PRO A 266 -4.19 -25.44 -20.43
CA PRO A 266 -5.08 -26.60 -20.39
C PRO A 266 -5.30 -27.05 -18.93
N PRO A 267 -6.51 -27.50 -18.55
CA PRO A 267 -6.72 -28.12 -17.24
C PRO A 267 -5.68 -29.24 -17.08
N MET A 268 -5.02 -29.29 -15.92
CA MET A 268 -4.09 -30.37 -15.58
C MET A 268 -4.86 -31.68 -15.81
N ARG A 269 -4.44 -32.48 -16.81
CA ARG A 269 -4.92 -33.85 -16.96
C ARG A 269 -4.68 -34.54 -15.63
N ASP A 270 -5.75 -35.03 -15.03
CA ASP A 270 -5.64 -35.79 -13.81
C ASP A 270 -4.81 -37.04 -14.12
N ILE A 271 -3.98 -37.48 -13.18
CA ILE A 271 -3.09 -38.64 -13.35
C ILE A 271 -3.95 -39.91 -13.56
N SER A 272 -5.23 -39.86 -13.15
CA SER A 272 -6.26 -40.86 -13.46
C SER A 272 -6.53 -41.02 -14.96
N ASP A 273 -6.48 -39.95 -15.77
CA ASP A 273 -6.68 -39.99 -17.22
C ASP A 273 -5.51 -40.66 -17.96
N ILE A 274 -4.30 -40.56 -17.41
CA ILE A 274 -3.10 -41.21 -17.96
C ILE A 274 -3.17 -42.72 -17.74
N ASN A 275 -3.65 -43.16 -16.57
CA ASN A 275 -3.83 -44.58 -16.27
C ASN A 275 -5.02 -45.20 -17.03
N ALA A 276 -6.06 -44.41 -17.36
CA ALA A 276 -7.19 -44.87 -18.16
C ALA A 276 -6.85 -45.00 -19.66
N ALA A 277 -5.90 -44.22 -20.17
CA ALA A 277 -5.42 -44.32 -21.56
C ALA A 277 -4.32 -45.38 -21.76
N ALA A 278 -3.80 -45.96 -20.66
CA ALA A 278 -2.77 -46.99 -20.68
C ALA A 278 -3.31 -48.43 -20.53
N ASN A 279 -4.63 -48.59 -20.36
CA ASN A 279 -5.36 -49.86 -20.39
C ASN A 279 -6.23 -49.93 -21.65
#